data_AF-X1SRH5-F1
#
_entry.id   AF-X1SRH5-F1
#
_cell.length_a   1.000
_cell.length_b   1.000
_cell.length_c   1.000
_cell.angle_alpha   90.00
_cell.angle_beta   90.00
_cell.angle_gamma   90.00
#
_symmetry.space_group_name_H-M   'P 1'
#
loop_
_entity.id
_entity.type
_entity.pdbx_description
1 polymer ?
#
loop_
_entity_poly.entity_id
_entity_poly.type
_entity_poly.pdbx_seq_one_letter_code
_entity_poly.pdbx_strand_id
1 'polypeptide(L)' 'MANTEFRVKPHGTLPGNQMVEFWRDGVFVAGIYPHEDGIRIVSKYIDGVELHVAY' A
#
# COMPACT_ATOMS: atom_id res chain seq x y z
N MET A 1 -7.63 9.09 -20.21
CA MET A 1 -6.81 8.15 -19.42
C MET A 1 -6.61 8.79 -18.06
N ALA A 2 -6.86 8.05 -16.97
CA ALA A 2 -6.58 8.58 -15.63
C ALA A 2 -5.07 8.67 -15.42
N ASN A 3 -4.59 9.73 -14.78
CA ASN A 3 -3.17 9.88 -14.47
C ASN A 3 -2.81 8.95 -13.31
N THR A 4 -1.94 7.97 -13.54
CA THR A 4 -1.54 6.97 -12.53
C THR A 4 -0.07 7.09 -12.19
N GLU A 5 0.27 6.99 -10.91
CA GLU A 5 1.64 7.15 -10.42
C GLU A 5 1.95 6.13 -9.32
N PHE A 6 3.17 5.59 -9.35
CA PHE A 6 3.76 4.84 -8.24
C PHE A 6 4.79 5.70 -7.53
N ARG A 7 4.68 5.81 -6.20
CA ARG A 7 5.62 6.59 -5.37
C ARG A 7 6.28 5.71 -4.35
N VAL A 8 7.59 5.84 -4.18
CA VAL A 8 8.31 5.27 -3.04
C VAL A 8 8.46 6.36 -1.98
N LYS A 9 7.98 6.10 -0.76
CA LYS A 9 7.99 7.05 0.36
C LYS A 9 8.47 6.37 1.64
N PRO A 10 9.05 7.12 2.60
CA PRO A 10 9.25 6.61 3.95
C PRO A 10 7.90 6.25 4.60
N HIS A 11 7.86 5.15 5.35
CA HIS A 11 6.66 4.74 6.07
C HIS A 11 6.49 5.62 7.31
N GLY A 12 5.46 6.48 7.33
CA GLY A 12 5.27 7.49 8.37
C GLY A 12 5.13 6.93 9.80
N THR A 13 4.61 5.71 9.95
CA THR A 13 4.39 5.06 11.26
C THR A 13 5.50 4.08 11.64
N LEU A 14 6.31 3.63 10.68
CA LEU A 14 7.35 2.61 10.87
C LEU A 14 8.68 3.24 10.45
N PRO A 15 9.36 3.95 11.37
CA PRO A 15 10.61 4.63 11.07
C PRO A 15 11.63 3.68 10.47
N GLY A 16 12.27 4.10 9.37
CA GLY A 16 13.27 3.29 8.66
C GLY A 16 12.70 2.39 7.56
N ASN A 17 11.39 2.17 7.52
CA ASN A 17 10.76 1.38 6.46
C ASN A 17 10.35 2.24 5.27
N GLN A 18 10.27 1.62 4.08
CA GLN A 18 9.73 2.23 2.88
C GLN A 18 8.34 1.66 2.56
N MET A 19 7.54 2.44 1.85
CA MET A 19 6.27 2.03 1.29
C MET A 19 6.17 2.42 -0.18
N VAL A 20 5.50 1.58 -0.97
CA VAL A 20 5.11 1.90 -2.34
C VAL A 20 3.64 2.32 -2.31
N GLU A 21 3.35 3.49 -2.84
CA GLU A 21 2.01 4.04 -2.96
C GLU A 21 1.55 4.03 -4.42
N PHE A 22 0.31 3.65 -4.66
CA PHE A 22 -0.38 3.85 -5.92
C PHE A 22 -1.32 5.04 -5.82
N TRP A 23 -1.17 5.98 -6.75
CA TRP A 23 -1.98 7.20 -6.85
C TRP A 23 -2.71 7.23 -8.19
N ARG A 24 -3.95 7.71 -8.17
CA ARG A 24 -4.77 7.93 -9.37
C ARG A 24 -5.40 9.30 -9.30
N ASP A 25 -5.16 10.11 -10.33
CA ASP A 25 -5.68 11.48 -10.47
C ASP A 25 -5.37 12.35 -9.23
N GLY A 26 -4.15 12.20 -8.68
CA GLY A 26 -3.71 12.92 -7.49
C GLY A 26 -4.26 12.40 -6.16
N VAL A 27 -5.03 11.31 -6.16
CA VAL A 27 -5.60 10.72 -4.95
C VAL A 27 -4.90 9.41 -4.60
N PHE A 28 -4.53 9.23 -3.33
CA PHE A 28 -4.00 7.98 -2.81
C PHE A 28 -5.03 6.86 -2.98
N VAL A 29 -4.62 5.73 -3.55
CA VAL A 29 -5.47 4.56 -3.81
C VAL A 29 -5.07 3.37 -2.95
N ALA A 30 -3.79 2.99 -2.98
CA ALA A 30 -3.28 1.83 -2.28
C ALA A 30 -1.83 2.01 -1.82
N GLY A 31 -1.42 1.25 -0.81
CA GLY A 31 -0.06 1.23 -0.27
C GLY A 31 0.39 -0.19 0.02
N ILE A 32 1.67 -0.46 -0.21
CA ILE A 32 2.33 -1.75 0.08
C ILE A 32 3.58 -1.46 0.92
N TYR A 33 3.74 -2.16 2.04
CA TYR A 33 4.88 -1.96 2.93
C TYR A 33 5.25 -3.21 3.76
N PRO A 34 6.51 -3.33 4.20
CA PRO A 34 6.94 -4.38 5.12
C PRO A 34 6.22 -4.27 6.48
N HIS A 35 5.73 -5.38 6.99
CA HIS A 35 5.11 -5.54 8.30
C HIS A 35 5.81 -6.69 9.06
N GLU A 36 5.63 -6.78 10.38
CA GLU A 36 6.32 -7.76 11.23
C GLU A 36 6.24 -9.21 10.71
N ASP A 37 5.10 -9.59 10.12
CA ASP A 37 4.82 -10.93 9.61
C ASP A 37 4.91 -11.04 8.06
N GLY A 38 5.47 -10.03 7.37
CA GLY A 38 5.63 -10.06 5.91
C GLY A 38 5.33 -8.73 5.23
N ILE A 39 4.32 -8.71 4.36
CA ILE A 39 3.93 -7.51 3.59
C ILE A 39 2.47 -7.18 3.88
N ARG A 40 2.20 -5.91 4.18
CA ARG A 40 0.85 -5.40 4.30
C ARG A 40 0.47 -4.61 3.04
N ILE A 41 -0.73 -4.89 2.56
CA ILE A 41 -1.37 -4.18 1.44
C ILE A 41 -2.59 -3.47 2.01
N VAL A 42 -2.71 -2.17 1.75
CA VAL A 42 -3.86 -1.35 2.14
C VAL A 42 -4.41 -0.64 0.92
N SER A 43 -5.73 -0.50 0.82
CA SER A 43 -6.38 0.27 -0.26
C SER A 43 -7.72 0.81 0.23
N LYS A 44 -8.06 2.02 -0.18
CA LYS A 44 -9.39 2.61 0.11
C LYS A 44 -10.53 1.98 -0.70
N TYR A 45 -10.20 1.13 -1.67
CA TYR A 45 -11.17 0.40 -2.51
C TYR A 45 -11.09 -1.11 -2.34
N ILE A 46 -10.26 -1.58 -1.41
CA ILE A 46 -10.32 -2.98 -0.99
C ILE A 46 -11.59 -3.13 -0.15
N ASP A 47 -12.56 -3.87 -0.69
CA ASP A 47 -13.74 -4.33 0.01
C ASP A 47 -13.80 -5.87 -0.15
N GLY A 48 -14.28 -6.57 0.89
CA GLY A 48 -14.39 -8.04 0.87
C GLY A 48 -13.07 -8.83 0.82
N VAL A 49 -11.94 -8.28 1.26
CA VAL A 49 -10.67 -9.03 1.28
C VAL A 49 -10.65 -10.04 2.42
N GLU A 50 -10.70 -11.33 2.08
CA GLU A 50 -10.35 -12.42 2.97
C GLU A 50 -8.82 -12.55 3.03
N LEU A 51 -8.26 -12.34 4.23
CA LEU A 51 -6.83 -12.54 4.47
C LEU A 51 -6.55 -14.05 4.50
N HIS A 52 -6.15 -14.64 3.38
CA HIS A 52 -5.65 -16.01 3.37
C HIS A 52 -4.16 -16.00 3.70
N VAL A 53 -3.82 -16.48 4.89
CA VAL A 53 -2.45 -16.78 5.28
C VAL A 53 -2.02 -18.01 4.49
N ALA A 54 -1.12 -17.85 3.54
CA ALA A 54 -0.47 -18.99 2.90
C ALA A 54 0.57 -19.54 3.90
N TYR A 55 0.31 -20.75 4.40
CA TYR A 55 1.23 -21.52 5.25
C TYR A 55 2.41 -22.07 4.44
#